data_AF-A0A969ISL7-F1
#
_entry.id   AF-A0A969ISL7-F1
#
_cell.length_a   1.000
_cell.length_b   1.000
_cell.length_c   1.000
_cell.angle_alpha   90.00
_cell.angle_beta   90.00
_cell.angle_gamma   90.00
#
_symmetry.space_group_name_H-M   'P 1'
#
loop_
_entity.id
_entity.type
_entity.pdbx_description
1 polymer ?
#
loop_
_entity_poly.entity_id
_entity_poly.type
_entity_poly.pdbx_seq_one_letter_code
_entity_poly.pdbx_strand_id
1 'polypeptide(L)'
;DLRRAVDRLAAHALRPRLGVGHLAGRVRWPRLGPLEQIIWNQEIARRGLGLSMFMPGLCMAGPTIIAHGSEAQRELHLGPLLRGDEPPASGYVAAAQSPWPGPIAVYRSPEDSGFQLKAMVLAPAVTGVTLDPLPSGATSRFDRATSIRVRLDRGTLASVTELALLGGANAAAIQNADGAWEVLQFQSAVLSAPATYTLTGFLRGQAGTEHAMQQPVAAGARFVLLDGAHARVDMTEDEIGLAYTWKCGPASRDIGSPHYLDAEHTFTGEGLKPLRPVHVRATRSGGDLSITWIRRTRIGGDSWDGVDVPLGEDEERYEIDILDGSTIVRTLTASSPAATYTAAEQTADFGAPQSSVSLRIYQLSATRGRGTPREAVV
;
A
#
# COMPACT_ATOMS: atom_id res chain seq x y z
N ASP A 1 21.28 -18.01 33.82
CA ASP A 1 21.32 -18.98 32.69
C ASP A 1 21.90 -18.50 31.37
N LEU A 2 21.64 -17.27 30.93
CA LEU A 2 22.06 -16.76 29.61
C LEU A 2 23.56 -16.90 29.30
N ARG A 3 24.44 -16.54 30.24
CA ARG A 3 25.90 -16.71 30.05
C ARG A 3 26.31 -18.17 29.85
N ARG A 4 25.74 -19.10 30.62
CA ARG A 4 25.96 -20.55 30.44
C ARG A 4 25.41 -21.08 29.11
N ALA A 5 24.40 -20.44 28.53
CA ALA A 5 23.90 -20.77 27.20
C ALA A 5 24.86 -20.26 26.10
N VAL A 6 25.37 -19.04 26.23
CA VAL A 6 26.40 -18.47 25.34
C VAL A 6 27.70 -19.30 25.39
N ASP A 7 28.13 -19.72 26.58
CA ASP A 7 29.32 -20.58 26.75
C ASP A 7 29.19 -21.93 26.03
N ARG A 8 28.00 -22.56 26.11
CA ARG A 8 27.71 -23.82 25.41
C ARG A 8 27.70 -23.64 23.89
N LEU A 9 27.24 -22.49 23.41
CA LEU A 9 27.19 -22.13 22.00
C LEU A 9 28.61 -21.89 21.44
N ALA A 10 29.43 -21.13 22.16
CA ALA A 10 30.83 -20.88 21.80
C ALA A 10 31.65 -22.18 21.74
N ALA A 11 31.44 -23.09 22.70
CA ALA A 11 32.10 -24.40 22.72
C ALA A 11 31.71 -25.30 21.52
N HIS A 12 30.53 -25.10 20.94
CA HIS A 12 30.07 -25.82 19.74
C HIS A 12 30.53 -25.16 18.44
N ALA A 13 30.56 -23.82 18.39
CA ALA A 13 30.97 -23.04 17.22
C ALA A 13 32.46 -23.21 16.86
N LEU A 14 33.32 -23.50 17.84
CA LEU A 14 34.77 -23.68 17.65
C LEU A 14 35.20 -25.09 17.19
N ARG A 15 34.26 -26.02 16.94
CA ARG A 15 34.59 -27.36 16.42
C ARG A 15 34.63 -27.34 14.87
N PRO A 16 35.78 -27.61 14.22
CA PRO A 16 35.95 -27.43 12.77
C PRO A 16 35.16 -28.38 11.85
N ARG A 17 34.28 -29.24 12.37
CA ARG A 17 33.71 -30.39 11.63
C ARG A 17 32.19 -30.47 11.60
N LEU A 18 31.47 -29.46 12.06
CA LEU A 18 29.99 -29.48 12.03
C LEU A 18 29.47 -28.43 11.05
N GLY A 19 28.86 -28.90 9.95
CA GLY A 19 28.12 -28.05 9.04
C GLY A 19 26.96 -27.33 9.76
N VAL A 20 26.67 -26.11 9.32
CA VAL A 20 25.73 -25.16 9.95
C VAL A 20 24.34 -25.76 10.23
N GLY A 21 23.90 -26.73 9.43
CA GLY A 21 22.61 -27.43 9.60
C GLY A 21 22.50 -28.30 10.87
N HIS A 22 23.61 -28.79 11.44
CA HIS A 22 23.55 -29.66 12.63
C HIS A 22 23.38 -28.90 13.96
N LEU A 23 23.58 -27.58 13.99
CA LEU A 23 23.45 -26.76 15.20
C LEU A 23 21.98 -26.43 15.53
N ALA A 24 21.11 -26.36 14.51
CA ALA A 24 19.72 -25.92 14.66
C ALA A 24 18.85 -26.86 15.53
N GLY A 25 19.18 -28.16 15.58
CA GLY A 25 18.36 -29.16 16.29
C GLY A 25 18.78 -29.49 17.73
N ARG A 26 19.95 -29.01 18.21
CA ARG A 26 20.52 -29.42 19.51
C ARG A 26 20.60 -28.32 20.56
N VAL A 27 20.33 -27.07 20.19
CA VAL A 27 20.29 -25.93 21.12
C VAL A 27 18.84 -25.59 21.42
N ARG A 28 18.44 -25.75 22.68
CA ARG A 28 17.12 -25.29 23.15
C ARG A 28 17.17 -23.77 23.31
N TRP A 29 16.45 -23.05 22.46
CA TRP A 29 16.43 -21.59 22.45
C TRP A 29 15.68 -21.04 23.67
N PRO A 30 16.25 -20.10 24.43
CA PRO A 30 15.54 -19.49 25.54
C PRO A 30 14.47 -18.52 25.01
N ARG A 31 13.28 -18.49 25.62
CA ARG A 31 12.31 -17.40 25.43
C ARG A 31 12.84 -16.18 26.18
N LEU A 32 13.25 -15.14 25.43
CA LEU A 32 13.85 -13.93 25.99
C LEU A 32 12.87 -12.77 25.89
N GLY A 33 12.75 -11.99 26.96
CA GLY A 33 12.14 -10.66 26.89
C GLY A 33 13.11 -9.62 26.32
N PRO A 34 12.66 -8.37 26.13
CA PRO A 34 13.44 -7.32 25.49
C PRO A 34 14.77 -6.99 26.20
N LEU A 35 14.78 -7.05 27.54
CA LEU A 35 15.97 -6.81 28.36
C LEU A 35 16.96 -7.98 28.26
N GLU A 36 16.47 -9.22 28.28
CA GLU A 36 17.33 -10.39 28.11
C GLU A 36 17.93 -10.46 26.69
N GLN A 37 17.22 -9.96 25.68
CA GLN A 37 17.71 -9.88 24.30
C GLN A 37 18.89 -8.90 24.16
N ILE A 38 18.84 -7.75 24.85
CA ILE A 38 19.94 -6.77 24.86
C ILE A 38 21.19 -7.36 25.53
N ILE A 39 21.00 -8.02 26.67
CA ILE A 39 22.11 -8.67 27.40
C ILE A 39 22.72 -9.81 26.56
N TRP A 40 21.88 -10.60 25.88
CA TRP A 40 22.32 -11.65 24.96
C TRP A 40 23.18 -11.10 23.81
N ASN A 41 22.71 -10.03 23.16
CA ASN A 41 23.43 -9.39 22.05
C ASN A 41 24.79 -8.83 22.50
N GLN A 42 24.86 -8.25 23.70
CA GLN A 42 26.12 -7.75 24.27
C GLN A 42 27.12 -8.87 24.59
N GLU A 43 26.66 -10.01 25.12
CA GLU A 43 27.53 -11.15 25.43
C GLU A 43 28.04 -11.87 24.18
N ILE A 44 27.25 -11.93 23.11
CA ILE A 44 27.66 -12.49 21.81
C ILE A 44 28.71 -11.60 21.14
N ALA A 45 28.51 -10.29 21.15
CA ALA A 45 29.47 -9.32 20.61
C ALA A 45 30.82 -9.39 21.34
N ARG A 46 30.81 -9.53 22.67
CA ARG A 46 32.03 -9.73 23.49
C ARG A 46 32.80 -11.00 23.13
N ARG A 47 32.14 -12.03 22.61
CA ARG A 47 32.74 -13.32 22.25
C ARG A 47 33.22 -13.39 20.80
N GLY A 48 33.11 -12.29 20.04
CA GLY A 48 33.52 -12.22 18.64
C GLY A 48 32.66 -13.08 17.70
N LEU A 49 31.50 -13.54 18.15
CA LEU A 49 30.56 -14.32 17.34
C LEU A 49 29.73 -13.33 16.52
N GLY A 50 30.07 -13.18 15.23
CA GLY A 50 29.36 -12.26 14.34
C GLY A 50 27.89 -12.67 14.10
N LEU A 51 27.04 -11.67 13.85
CA LEU A 51 25.64 -11.83 13.43
C LEU A 51 25.44 -12.74 12.21
N SER A 52 26.50 -13.07 11.46
CA SER A 52 26.45 -13.98 10.31
C SER A 52 26.04 -15.42 10.66
N MET A 53 26.28 -15.88 11.90
CA MET A 53 25.78 -17.17 12.38
C MET A 53 24.25 -17.20 12.52
N PHE A 54 23.62 -16.04 12.72
CA PHE A 54 22.18 -15.90 12.93
C PHE A 54 21.39 -15.64 11.65
N MET A 55 22.08 -15.29 10.55
CA MET A 55 21.44 -15.05 9.26
C MET A 55 20.68 -16.26 8.71
N PRO A 56 21.15 -17.52 8.82
CA PRO A 56 20.34 -18.66 8.37
C PRO A 56 19.04 -18.80 9.17
N GLY A 57 19.04 -18.49 10.48
CA GLY A 57 17.83 -18.53 11.31
C GLY A 57 16.83 -17.41 10.98
N LEU A 58 17.32 -16.20 10.68
CA LEU A 58 16.50 -15.09 10.21
C LEU A 58 15.96 -15.32 8.78
N CYS A 59 16.80 -15.78 7.87
CA CYS A 59 16.42 -16.08 6.49
C CYS A 59 15.45 -17.26 6.39
N MET A 60 15.49 -18.21 7.33
CA MET A 60 14.54 -19.33 7.39
C MET A 60 13.28 -19.02 8.19
N ALA A 61 13.26 -17.96 9.02
CA ALA A 61 12.05 -17.52 9.71
C ALA A 61 10.97 -17.07 8.72
N GLY A 62 11.34 -16.36 7.65
CA GLY A 62 10.42 -15.97 6.57
C GLY A 62 9.69 -17.18 5.96
N PRO A 63 10.40 -18.13 5.32
CA PRO A 63 9.79 -19.34 4.75
C PRO A 63 9.01 -20.19 5.76
N THR A 64 9.45 -20.26 7.02
CA THR A 64 8.75 -21.01 8.08
C THR A 64 7.45 -20.32 8.50
N ILE A 65 7.43 -19.00 8.62
CA ILE A 65 6.21 -18.22 8.94
C ILE A 65 5.26 -18.20 7.73
N ILE A 66 5.79 -18.17 6.50
CA ILE A 66 5.00 -18.34 5.27
C ILE A 66 4.35 -19.73 5.26
N ALA A 67 5.08 -20.81 5.51
CA ALA A 67 4.56 -22.17 5.44
C ALA A 67 3.68 -22.58 6.64
N HIS A 68 3.99 -22.08 7.84
CA HIS A 68 3.46 -22.62 9.10
C HIS A 68 3.04 -21.56 10.13
N GLY A 69 3.25 -20.26 9.86
CA GLY A 69 2.81 -19.20 10.76
C GLY A 69 1.29 -19.08 10.78
N SER A 70 0.73 -18.77 11.94
CA SER A 70 -0.66 -18.32 12.03
C SER A 70 -0.86 -17.02 11.26
N GLU A 71 -2.10 -16.68 10.92
CA GLU A 71 -2.44 -15.45 10.21
C GLU A 71 -1.92 -14.20 10.95
N ALA A 72 -2.13 -14.14 12.28
CA ALA A 72 -1.56 -13.09 13.13
C ALA A 72 -0.02 -13.04 13.13
N GLN A 73 0.67 -14.18 12.97
CA GLN A 73 2.15 -14.21 12.87
C GLN A 73 2.64 -13.76 11.50
N ARG A 74 1.89 -14.05 10.43
CA ARG A 74 2.17 -13.55 9.08
C ARG A 74 1.91 -12.05 8.96
N GLU A 75 0.90 -11.54 9.65
CA GLU A 75 0.61 -10.11 9.77
C GLU A 75 1.69 -9.40 10.59
N LEU A 76 2.13 -9.99 11.71
CA LEU A 76 3.10 -9.38 12.63
C LEU A 76 4.56 -9.43 12.15
N HIS A 77 4.98 -10.49 11.44
CA HIS A 77 6.40 -10.76 11.18
C HIS A 77 6.85 -10.74 9.72
N LEU A 78 5.91 -10.74 8.76
CA LEU A 78 6.27 -10.69 7.34
C LEU A 78 6.12 -9.30 6.72
N GLY A 79 5.74 -8.28 7.51
CA GLY A 79 5.51 -6.91 7.03
C GLY A 79 4.35 -6.81 6.03
N PRO A 80 3.77 -5.61 5.86
CA PRO A 80 2.65 -5.38 4.95
C PRO A 80 3.20 -5.25 3.54
N LEU A 81 3.23 -6.38 2.85
CA LEU A 81 3.09 -6.32 1.41
C LEU A 81 1.63 -5.92 1.16
N LEU A 82 1.36 -5.11 0.13
CA LEU A 82 0.00 -4.90 -0.38
C LEU A 82 -0.48 -6.27 -0.88
N ARG A 83 -1.13 -7.05 -0.02
CA ARG A 83 -1.46 -8.46 -0.29
C ARG A 83 -2.83 -8.62 -0.92
N GLY A 84 -3.66 -7.57 -0.88
CA GLY A 84 -5.04 -7.62 -1.33
C GLY A 84 -5.94 -8.43 -0.41
N ASP A 85 -5.46 -8.77 0.80
CA ASP A 85 -6.21 -9.40 1.89
C ASP A 85 -6.55 -8.40 3.00
N GLU A 86 -6.09 -7.15 2.87
CA GLU A 86 -6.41 -6.10 3.82
C GLU A 86 -7.91 -5.78 3.80
N PRO A 87 -8.56 -5.55 4.96
CA PRO A 87 -9.97 -5.17 4.99
C PRO A 87 -10.18 -3.87 4.19
N PRO A 88 -11.03 -3.87 3.15
CA PRO A 88 -11.10 -2.76 2.20
C PRO A 88 -11.67 -1.47 2.80
N ALA A 89 -12.36 -1.56 3.93
CA ALA A 89 -12.85 -0.41 4.68
C ALA A 89 -11.76 0.27 5.54
N SER A 90 -10.69 -0.45 5.89
CA SER A 90 -9.71 0.03 6.87
C SER A 90 -8.84 1.17 6.34
N GLY A 91 -8.51 2.08 7.25
CA GLY A 91 -7.55 3.14 7.05
C GLY A 91 -6.15 2.76 7.51
N TYR A 92 -5.19 3.62 7.22
CA TYR A 92 -3.82 3.48 7.73
C TYR A 92 -3.29 4.81 8.25
N VAL A 93 -2.52 4.74 9.32
CA VAL A 93 -1.87 5.90 9.92
C VAL A 93 -0.39 5.63 10.10
N ALA A 94 0.42 6.55 9.62
CA ALA A 94 1.86 6.57 9.83
C ALA A 94 2.21 7.79 10.69
N ALA A 95 3.09 7.59 11.68
CA ALA A 95 3.57 8.66 12.53
C ALA A 95 5.10 8.68 12.55
N ALA A 96 5.67 9.88 12.62
CA ALA A 96 7.10 10.09 12.74
C ALA A 96 7.36 11.26 13.70
N GLN A 97 8.31 11.07 14.61
CA GLN A 97 8.77 12.11 15.52
C GLN A 97 10.23 11.85 15.91
N SER A 98 10.98 12.93 16.18
CA SER A 98 12.34 12.87 16.71
C SER A 98 12.49 13.82 17.91
N PRO A 99 12.87 13.33 19.10
CA PRO A 99 12.99 11.92 19.46
C PRO A 99 11.63 11.18 19.43
N TRP A 100 11.65 9.86 19.24
CA TRP A 100 10.43 9.05 19.30
C TRP A 100 9.93 8.94 20.75
N PRO A 101 8.68 9.32 21.07
CA PRO A 101 8.18 9.37 22.44
C PRO A 101 7.69 8.00 22.95
N GLY A 102 7.86 6.94 22.17
CA GLY A 102 7.17 5.67 22.35
C GLY A 102 5.92 5.58 21.48
N PRO A 103 5.02 4.61 21.72
CA PRO A 103 3.83 4.42 20.91
C PRO A 103 2.99 5.70 20.79
N ILE A 104 2.50 5.99 19.59
CA ILE A 104 1.57 7.08 19.31
C ILE A 104 0.16 6.49 19.27
N ALA A 105 -0.72 6.98 20.13
CA ALA A 105 -2.12 6.62 20.16
C ALA A 105 -2.91 7.52 19.19
N VAL A 106 -3.83 6.92 18.46
CA VAL A 106 -4.72 7.59 17.49
C VAL A 106 -6.14 7.40 17.95
N TYR A 107 -6.74 8.49 18.40
CA TYR A 107 -8.10 8.56 18.88
C TYR A 107 -9.00 9.25 17.87
N ARG A 108 -10.30 8.98 18.01
CA ARG A 108 -11.34 9.57 17.18
C ARG A 108 -12.59 9.91 18.01
N SER A 109 -13.26 10.99 17.68
CA SER A 109 -14.61 11.33 18.16
C SER A 109 -15.44 12.03 17.08
N PRO A 110 -16.78 11.85 17.04
CA PRO A 110 -17.67 12.71 16.24
C PRO A 110 -17.74 14.15 16.77
N GLU A 111 -17.26 14.40 17.98
CA GLU A 111 -17.29 15.70 18.66
C GLU A 111 -15.87 16.09 19.11
N ASP A 112 -15.76 17.12 19.96
CA ASP A 112 -14.52 17.57 20.60
C ASP A 112 -14.23 16.85 21.94
N SER A 113 -15.05 15.86 22.31
CA SER A 113 -14.96 15.07 23.54
C SER A 113 -15.35 13.61 23.28
N GLY A 114 -15.19 12.69 24.25
CA GLY A 114 -15.62 11.30 24.07
C GLY A 114 -14.74 10.45 23.14
N PHE A 115 -13.46 10.80 23.03
CA PHE A 115 -12.48 10.13 22.16
C PHE A 115 -12.31 8.64 22.44
N GLN A 116 -12.38 7.83 21.39
CA GLN A 116 -12.13 6.39 21.41
C GLN A 116 -10.82 6.06 20.70
N LEU A 117 -10.04 5.13 21.27
CA LEU A 117 -8.80 4.66 20.67
C LEU A 117 -9.12 3.81 19.43
N LYS A 118 -8.60 4.19 18.26
CA LYS A 118 -8.80 3.47 17.00
C LYS A 118 -7.55 2.75 16.50
N ALA A 119 -6.36 3.27 16.82
CA ALA A 119 -5.10 2.62 16.46
C ALA A 119 -3.95 3.03 17.39
N MET A 120 -2.88 2.25 17.36
CA MET A 120 -1.63 2.57 18.04
C MET A 120 -0.45 2.33 17.08
N VAL A 121 0.31 3.39 16.80
CA VAL A 121 1.53 3.33 16.00
C VAL A 121 2.70 2.99 16.91
N LEU A 122 3.21 1.77 16.78
CA LEU A 122 4.22 1.21 17.68
C LEU A 122 5.65 1.63 17.33
N ALA A 123 5.90 1.88 16.04
CA ALA A 123 7.20 2.26 15.51
C ALA A 123 7.06 3.49 14.63
N PRO A 124 8.04 4.39 14.64
CA PRO A 124 8.02 5.53 13.75
C PRO A 124 8.23 5.10 12.30
N ALA A 125 7.41 5.62 11.40
CA ALA A 125 7.52 5.38 9.96
C ALA A 125 8.72 6.12 9.34
N VAL A 126 9.15 5.66 8.16
CA VAL A 126 10.09 6.38 7.31
C VAL A 126 9.30 7.36 6.46
N THR A 127 9.37 8.64 6.81
CA THR A 127 8.68 9.73 6.11
C THR A 127 9.67 10.71 5.50
N GLY A 128 9.20 11.50 4.54
CA GLY A 128 9.98 12.55 3.93
C GLY A 128 9.17 13.38 2.95
N VAL A 129 9.87 14.10 2.10
CA VAL A 129 9.28 14.91 1.02
C VAL A 129 10.01 14.70 -0.30
N THR A 130 9.29 14.76 -1.41
CA THR A 130 9.89 14.83 -2.75
C THR A 130 10.61 16.17 -2.92
N LEU A 131 11.74 16.17 -3.63
CA LEU A 131 12.49 17.38 -4.00
C LEU A 131 12.33 17.74 -5.47
N ASP A 132 11.90 16.79 -6.29
CA ASP A 132 11.67 16.95 -7.71
C ASP A 132 10.18 16.67 -8.01
N PRO A 133 9.59 17.33 -9.04
CA PRO A 133 8.26 16.99 -9.51
C PRO A 133 8.20 15.54 -10.00
N LEU A 134 7.11 14.84 -9.68
CA LEU A 134 6.85 13.48 -10.14
C LEU A 134 5.78 13.51 -11.23
N PRO A 135 6.14 13.33 -12.52
CA PRO A 135 5.15 13.24 -13.59
C PRO A 135 4.30 11.97 -13.45
N SER A 136 3.13 11.95 -14.10
CA SER A 136 2.40 10.69 -14.24
C SER A 136 3.22 9.73 -15.10
N GLY A 137 3.32 8.49 -14.62
CA GLY A 137 4.17 7.48 -15.21
C GLY A 137 3.35 6.39 -15.89
N ALA A 138 4.06 5.45 -16.50
CA ALA A 138 3.43 4.27 -17.04
C ALA A 138 2.89 3.38 -15.92
N THR A 139 1.67 2.87 -16.10
CA THR A 139 1.07 1.84 -15.25
C THR A 139 1.36 0.45 -15.81
N SER A 140 1.37 -0.58 -14.97
CA SER A 140 1.48 -1.99 -15.38
C SER A 140 2.79 -2.36 -16.11
N ARG A 141 3.81 -1.51 -16.04
CA ARG A 141 5.17 -1.77 -16.52
C ARG A 141 6.17 -0.96 -15.69
N PHE A 142 7.44 -1.33 -15.79
CA PHE A 142 8.51 -0.56 -15.18
C PHE A 142 8.61 0.84 -15.80
N ASP A 143 8.59 1.85 -14.94
CA ASP A 143 9.01 3.20 -15.27
C ASP A 143 10.51 3.32 -14.96
N ARG A 144 11.32 3.14 -16.01
CA ARG A 144 12.78 3.25 -15.97
C ARG A 144 13.28 4.66 -16.27
N ALA A 145 12.42 5.54 -16.78
CA ALA A 145 12.80 6.88 -17.23
C ALA A 145 12.73 7.90 -16.10
N THR A 146 11.75 7.75 -15.21
CA THR A 146 11.57 8.67 -14.09
C THR A 146 12.63 8.49 -13.01
N SER A 147 13.15 9.61 -12.53
CA SER A 147 14.08 9.70 -11.40
C SER A 147 13.67 10.88 -10.54
N ILE A 148 13.48 10.67 -9.24
CA ILE A 148 13.17 11.73 -8.29
C ILE A 148 14.07 11.65 -7.07
N ARG A 149 14.39 12.79 -6.46
CA ARG A 149 15.02 12.84 -5.15
C ARG A 149 13.96 12.96 -4.06
N VAL A 150 14.17 12.21 -2.98
CA VAL A 150 13.36 12.27 -1.77
C VAL A 150 14.29 12.58 -0.60
N ARG A 151 13.94 13.60 0.19
CA ARG A 151 14.60 13.91 1.45
C ARG A 151 13.78 13.32 2.59
N LEU A 152 14.37 12.41 3.34
CA LEU A 152 13.77 11.79 4.51
C LEU A 152 13.86 12.72 5.72
N ASP A 153 12.85 12.66 6.58
CA ASP A 153 12.89 13.25 7.90
C ASP A 153 13.62 12.32 8.88
N ARG A 154 13.58 11.00 8.61
CA ARG A 154 14.27 9.96 9.38
C ARG A 154 14.37 8.65 8.60
N GLY A 155 15.22 7.75 9.08
CA GLY A 155 15.38 6.41 8.52
C GLY A 155 16.32 6.36 7.31
N THR A 156 16.30 5.23 6.61
CA THR A 156 17.14 4.96 5.45
C THR A 156 16.35 4.17 4.42
N LEU A 157 16.66 4.36 3.14
CA LEU A 157 16.13 3.53 2.05
C LEU A 157 17.21 2.60 1.52
N ALA A 158 16.79 1.46 0.98
CA ALA A 158 17.68 0.48 0.36
C ALA A 158 17.16 0.07 -1.01
N SER A 159 18.07 -0.23 -1.93
CA SER A 159 17.72 -0.83 -3.22
C SER A 159 17.32 -2.29 -3.04
N VAL A 160 16.44 -2.78 -3.91
CA VAL A 160 15.98 -4.17 -3.95
C VAL A 160 16.19 -4.78 -5.33
N THR A 161 16.18 -6.11 -5.40
CA THR A 161 16.19 -6.81 -6.69
C THR A 161 14.85 -6.64 -7.40
N GLU A 162 14.83 -6.83 -8.72
CA GLU A 162 13.59 -6.78 -9.50
C GLU A 162 12.56 -7.80 -9.01
N LEU A 163 13.00 -9.01 -8.66
CA LEU A 163 12.12 -10.04 -8.10
C LEU A 163 11.52 -9.64 -6.75
N ALA A 164 12.32 -9.04 -5.86
CA ALA A 164 11.82 -8.55 -4.58
C ALA A 164 10.83 -7.40 -4.77
N LEU A 165 11.08 -6.52 -5.74
CA LEU A 165 10.15 -5.46 -6.13
C LEU A 165 8.82 -6.06 -6.62
N LEU A 166 8.85 -7.02 -7.54
CA LEU A 166 7.64 -7.70 -8.00
C LEU A 166 6.92 -8.47 -6.89
N GLY A 167 7.65 -8.88 -5.85
CA GLY A 167 7.10 -9.43 -4.61
C GLY A 167 6.55 -8.40 -3.62
N GLY A 168 6.46 -7.11 -4.00
CA GLY A 168 5.88 -6.04 -3.18
C GLY A 168 6.87 -5.23 -2.33
N ALA A 169 8.18 -5.48 -2.43
CA ALA A 169 9.17 -4.72 -1.66
C ALA A 169 9.24 -3.24 -2.10
N ASN A 170 9.77 -2.39 -1.23
CA ASN A 170 9.93 -0.95 -1.46
C ASN A 170 8.63 -0.22 -1.86
N ALA A 171 7.49 -0.66 -1.34
CA ALA A 171 6.24 0.08 -1.45
C ALA A 171 6.33 1.40 -0.68
N ALA A 172 5.85 2.48 -1.29
CA ALA A 172 5.79 3.82 -0.72
C ALA A 172 4.54 4.54 -1.22
N ALA A 173 4.09 5.53 -0.47
CA ALA A 173 2.98 6.40 -0.83
C ALA A 173 3.46 7.85 -1.02
N ILE A 174 2.98 8.49 -2.09
CA ILE A 174 3.20 9.91 -2.36
C ILE A 174 1.86 10.62 -2.46
N GLN A 175 1.70 11.71 -1.70
CA GLN A 175 0.46 12.49 -1.69
C GLN A 175 0.45 13.55 -2.79
N ASN A 176 -0.64 13.62 -3.55
CA ASN A 176 -0.86 14.69 -4.53
C ASN A 176 -1.47 15.95 -3.89
N ALA A 177 -1.67 17.01 -4.69
CA ALA A 177 -2.17 18.29 -4.17
C ALA A 177 -3.63 18.24 -3.67
N ASP A 178 -4.43 17.29 -4.17
CA ASP A 178 -5.82 17.08 -3.77
C ASP A 178 -5.95 16.22 -2.51
N GLY A 179 -4.81 15.74 -1.97
CA GLY A 179 -4.74 14.91 -0.78
C GLY A 179 -4.83 13.39 -1.04
N ALA A 180 -5.00 12.96 -2.29
CA ALA A 180 -5.01 11.54 -2.66
C ALA A 180 -3.58 10.97 -2.70
N TRP A 181 -3.45 9.68 -2.44
CA TRP A 181 -2.16 8.99 -2.33
C TRP A 181 -1.94 8.05 -3.50
N GLU A 182 -0.85 8.25 -4.24
CA GLU A 182 -0.33 7.23 -5.16
C GLU A 182 0.53 6.26 -4.36
N VAL A 183 0.20 4.97 -4.43
CA VAL A 183 1.09 3.91 -3.96
C VAL A 183 1.97 3.47 -5.12
N LEU A 184 3.27 3.51 -4.92
CA LEU A 184 4.28 3.12 -5.89
C LEU A 184 5.33 2.23 -5.25
N GLN A 185 6.15 1.60 -6.08
CA GLN A 185 7.34 0.90 -5.61
C GLN A 185 8.57 1.44 -6.35
N PHE A 186 9.75 1.35 -5.74
CA PHE A 186 11.01 1.79 -6.35
C PHE A 186 12.11 0.72 -6.22
N GLN A 187 12.83 0.48 -7.29
CA GLN A 187 13.90 -0.52 -7.30
C GLN A 187 15.19 0.00 -6.65
N SER A 188 15.64 1.20 -7.03
CA SER A 188 16.91 1.74 -6.58
C SER A 188 16.72 2.92 -5.63
N ALA A 189 17.50 2.96 -4.55
CA ALA A 189 17.60 4.10 -3.66
C ALA A 189 19.07 4.41 -3.38
N VAL A 190 19.59 5.44 -4.05
CA VAL A 190 21.00 5.84 -3.93
C VAL A 190 21.08 7.11 -3.09
N LEU A 191 21.82 7.06 -1.98
CA LEU A 191 22.06 8.24 -1.14
C LEU A 191 22.89 9.26 -1.92
N SER A 192 22.30 10.42 -2.24
CA SER A 192 22.93 11.48 -3.04
C SER A 192 23.32 12.71 -2.22
N ALA A 193 22.73 12.90 -1.04
CA ALA A 193 23.11 13.91 -0.05
C ALA A 193 22.64 13.46 1.35
N PRO A 194 22.96 14.18 2.45
CA PRO A 194 22.47 13.83 3.79
C PRO A 194 20.94 13.64 3.81
N ALA A 195 20.50 12.46 4.27
CA ALA A 195 19.10 12.02 4.30
C ALA A 195 18.34 12.13 2.96
N THR A 196 19.05 12.27 1.83
CA THR A 196 18.45 12.49 0.51
C THR A 196 18.82 11.35 -0.42
N TYR A 197 17.80 10.70 -0.98
CA TYR A 197 17.94 9.53 -1.85
C TYR A 197 17.40 9.85 -3.24
N THR A 198 18.15 9.48 -4.26
CA THR A 198 17.66 9.42 -5.63
C THR A 198 16.99 8.07 -5.85
N LEU A 199 15.71 8.08 -6.21
CA LEU A 199 14.87 6.91 -6.44
C LEU A 199 14.64 6.70 -7.93
N THR A 200 14.80 5.45 -8.40
CA THR A 200 14.58 5.07 -9.81
C THR A 200 14.00 3.66 -9.95
N GLY A 201 13.50 3.34 -11.14
CA GLY A 201 12.95 2.02 -11.46
C GLY A 201 11.62 1.77 -10.77
N PHE A 202 10.62 2.58 -11.11
CA PHE A 202 9.35 2.59 -10.41
C PHE A 202 8.35 1.58 -10.97
N LEU A 203 7.48 1.07 -10.09
CA LEU A 203 6.17 0.53 -10.45
C LEU A 203 5.11 1.52 -9.93
N ARG A 204 4.32 2.09 -10.84
CA ARG A 204 3.43 3.22 -10.55
C ARG A 204 1.99 2.75 -10.27
N GLY A 205 1.26 3.55 -9.50
CA GLY A 205 -0.17 3.36 -9.21
C GLY A 205 -0.58 1.96 -8.78
N GLN A 206 0.19 1.34 -7.90
CA GLN A 206 -0.10 0.04 -7.30
C GLN A 206 -1.42 0.09 -6.53
N ALA A 207 -2.06 -1.07 -6.35
CA ALA A 207 -3.33 -1.23 -5.64
C ALA A 207 -4.46 -0.29 -6.15
N GLY A 208 -4.48 0.05 -7.45
CA GLY A 208 -5.56 0.85 -8.04
C GLY A 208 -5.44 2.37 -7.83
N THR A 209 -4.30 2.84 -7.34
CA THR A 209 -4.06 4.25 -7.01
C THR A 209 -3.63 5.08 -8.23
N GLU A 210 -3.80 4.56 -9.44
CA GLU A 210 -3.35 5.26 -10.64
C GLU A 210 -4.08 6.58 -10.89
N HIS A 211 -5.27 6.77 -10.33
CA HIS A 211 -6.04 8.01 -10.40
C HIS A 211 -5.42 9.14 -9.56
N ALA A 212 -4.58 8.80 -8.56
CA ALA A 212 -3.90 9.78 -7.73
C ALA A 212 -2.70 10.42 -8.45
N MET A 213 -2.24 9.85 -9.56
CA MET A 213 -1.19 10.44 -10.38
C MET A 213 -1.67 11.75 -11.03
N GLN A 214 -0.95 12.84 -10.76
CA GLN A 214 -1.12 14.13 -11.43
C GLN A 214 0.03 14.40 -12.41
N GLN A 215 -0.19 15.32 -13.35
CA GLN A 215 0.82 15.74 -14.32
C GLN A 215 1.26 17.19 -14.09
N PRO A 216 2.35 17.42 -13.32
CA PRO A 216 3.01 16.53 -12.37
C PRO A 216 2.46 16.68 -10.94
N VAL A 217 2.76 15.72 -10.06
CA VAL A 217 2.78 15.98 -8.62
C VAL A 217 3.97 16.89 -8.32
N ALA A 218 3.73 18.05 -7.73
CA ALA A 218 4.78 19.03 -7.46
C ALA A 218 5.83 18.53 -6.46
N ALA A 219 7.03 19.13 -6.50
CA ALA A 219 8.02 18.95 -5.45
C ALA A 219 7.47 19.40 -4.09
N GLY A 220 7.92 18.77 -3.01
CA GLY A 220 7.41 18.99 -1.65
C GLY A 220 6.25 18.08 -1.28
N ALA A 221 5.86 17.14 -2.15
CA ALA A 221 4.86 16.13 -1.84
C ALA A 221 5.34 15.21 -0.70
N ARG A 222 4.41 14.83 0.18
CA ARG A 222 4.71 13.92 1.30
C ARG A 222 5.05 12.53 0.77
N PHE A 223 6.09 11.94 1.33
CA PHE A 223 6.55 10.58 1.07
C PHE A 223 6.45 9.75 2.34
N VAL A 224 5.90 8.54 2.23
CA VAL A 224 5.84 7.56 3.33
C VAL A 224 6.26 6.20 2.79
N LEU A 225 7.27 5.56 3.41
CA LEU A 225 7.58 4.16 3.11
C LEU A 225 6.54 3.25 3.78
N LEU A 226 6.04 2.27 3.03
CA LEU A 226 5.09 1.27 3.51
C LEU A 226 5.86 0.01 3.93
N ASP A 227 6.56 0.09 5.07
CA ASP A 227 7.45 -0.96 5.58
C ASP A 227 6.90 -1.73 6.81
N GLY A 228 5.65 -1.46 7.20
CA GLY A 228 5.04 -2.03 8.41
C GLY A 228 5.07 -1.16 9.65
N ALA A 229 5.69 0.01 9.59
CA ALA A 229 5.62 0.98 10.68
C ALA A 229 4.30 1.78 10.72
N HIS A 230 3.39 1.59 9.75
CA HIS A 230 2.04 2.14 9.80
C HIS A 230 1.11 1.25 10.62
N ALA A 231 0.14 1.85 11.31
CA ALA A 231 -0.91 1.11 11.99
C ALA A 231 -2.18 1.09 11.14
N ARG A 232 -2.87 -0.05 11.14
CA ARG A 232 -4.23 -0.16 10.60
C ARG A 232 -5.19 0.57 11.53
N VAL A 233 -6.11 1.33 10.94
CA VAL A 233 -7.23 1.98 11.60
C VAL A 233 -8.48 1.23 11.15
N ASP A 234 -9.04 0.41 12.04
CA ASP A 234 -10.24 -0.36 11.71
C ASP A 234 -11.43 0.59 11.60
N MET A 235 -12.05 0.60 10.43
CA MET A 235 -13.23 1.42 10.13
C MET A 235 -14.38 0.49 9.74
N THR A 236 -15.58 0.78 10.21
CA THR A 236 -16.80 0.13 9.72
C THR A 236 -17.38 0.91 8.54
N GLU A 237 -18.24 0.28 7.74
CA GLU A 237 -18.86 0.96 6.59
C GLU A 237 -19.67 2.20 7.00
N ASP A 238 -20.39 2.14 8.12
CA ASP A 238 -21.18 3.25 8.67
C ASP A 238 -20.32 4.46 9.09
N GLU A 239 -19.02 4.26 9.32
CA GLU A 239 -18.09 5.32 9.71
C GLU A 239 -17.52 6.06 8.50
N ILE A 240 -17.74 5.56 7.28
CA ILE A 240 -17.13 6.11 6.07
C ILE A 240 -17.96 7.28 5.53
N GLY A 241 -17.28 8.36 5.13
CA GLY A 241 -17.91 9.59 4.66
C GLY A 241 -18.32 10.53 5.79
N LEU A 242 -18.15 10.14 7.06
CA LEU A 242 -18.38 10.99 8.22
C LEU A 242 -17.09 11.74 8.59
N ALA A 243 -17.24 13.05 8.83
CA ALA A 243 -16.18 13.87 9.39
C ALA A 243 -16.02 13.55 10.88
N TYR A 244 -14.81 13.19 11.27
CA TYR A 244 -14.45 12.94 12.66
C TYR A 244 -13.30 13.82 13.08
N THR A 245 -13.28 14.18 14.36
CA THR A 245 -12.11 14.75 15.02
C THR A 245 -11.17 13.62 15.41
N TRP A 246 -9.92 13.74 15.02
CA TRP A 246 -8.84 12.80 15.33
C TRP A 246 -7.86 13.46 16.29
N LYS A 247 -7.40 12.70 17.28
CA LYS A 247 -6.31 13.11 18.18
C LYS A 247 -5.17 12.12 18.11
N CYS A 248 -3.98 12.61 17.81
CA CYS A 248 -2.78 11.79 17.70
C CYS A 248 -1.71 12.30 18.67
N GLY A 249 -1.19 11.44 19.54
CA GLY A 249 -0.18 11.85 20.51
C GLY A 249 0.47 10.68 21.25
N PRO A 250 1.47 10.94 22.11
CA PRO A 250 2.17 9.88 22.85
C PRO A 250 1.21 9.12 23.78
N ALA A 251 1.15 7.79 23.63
CA ALA A 251 0.31 6.93 24.46
C ALA A 251 0.71 6.95 25.96
N SER A 252 1.92 7.42 26.27
CA SER A 252 2.42 7.63 27.64
C SER A 252 1.90 8.91 28.30
N ARG A 253 1.11 9.72 27.59
CA ARG A 253 0.56 11.00 28.05
C ARG A 253 -0.95 10.96 28.02
N ASP A 254 -1.55 11.76 28.90
CA ASP A 254 -2.99 12.01 28.89
C ASP A 254 -3.43 12.68 27.58
N ILE A 255 -4.64 12.36 27.11
CA ILE A 255 -5.19 12.84 25.84
C ILE A 255 -5.40 14.37 25.83
N GLY A 256 -5.57 15.01 26.99
CA GLY A 256 -5.63 16.47 27.13
C GLY A 256 -4.26 17.15 27.12
N SER A 257 -3.17 16.40 26.98
CA SER A 257 -1.81 16.95 26.93
C SER A 257 -1.60 17.80 25.67
N PRO A 258 -0.83 18.91 25.73
CA PRO A 258 -0.47 19.70 24.55
C PRO A 258 0.41 18.95 23.53
N HIS A 259 0.80 17.70 23.81
CA HIS A 259 1.49 16.83 22.88
C HIS A 259 0.57 16.06 21.93
N TYR A 260 -0.75 16.18 22.10
CA TYR A 260 -1.72 15.67 21.13
C TYR A 260 -1.98 16.71 20.04
N LEU A 261 -2.01 16.23 18.81
CA LEU A 261 -2.40 17.00 17.63
C LEU A 261 -3.83 16.64 17.27
N ASP A 262 -4.63 17.68 17.00
CA ASP A 262 -6.01 17.54 16.58
C ASP A 262 -6.08 17.72 15.06
N ALA A 263 -6.85 16.87 14.38
CA ALA A 263 -7.11 16.99 12.95
C ALA A 263 -8.53 16.54 12.64
N GLU A 264 -9.23 17.27 11.80
CA GLU A 264 -10.48 16.80 11.21
C GLU A 264 -10.16 15.96 9.96
N HIS A 265 -10.71 14.76 9.89
CA HIS A 265 -10.52 13.91 8.72
C HIS A 265 -11.74 13.05 8.45
N THR A 266 -12.15 13.03 7.18
CA THR A 266 -13.21 12.17 6.65
C THR A 266 -12.57 11.02 5.89
N PHE A 267 -12.75 9.80 6.38
CA PHE A 267 -12.35 8.62 5.62
C PHE A 267 -13.31 8.44 4.44
N THR A 268 -12.79 8.38 3.22
CA THR A 268 -13.62 8.24 2.01
C THR A 268 -13.79 6.79 1.56
N GLY A 269 -13.11 5.82 2.19
CA GLY A 269 -13.24 4.39 1.87
C GLY A 269 -12.81 4.04 0.45
N GLU A 270 -11.70 4.62 -0.04
CA GLU A 270 -11.19 4.33 -1.38
C GLU A 270 -10.96 2.84 -1.61
N GLY A 271 -10.53 2.10 -0.57
CA GLY A 271 -10.35 0.66 -0.65
C GLY A 271 -11.62 -0.13 -0.94
N LEU A 272 -12.81 0.44 -0.73
CA LEU A 272 -14.12 -0.17 -1.07
C LEU A 272 -14.57 0.12 -2.50
N LYS A 273 -13.97 1.09 -3.20
CA LYS A 273 -14.41 1.44 -4.55
C LYS A 273 -13.89 0.44 -5.58
N PRO A 274 -14.73 -0.04 -6.52
CA PRO A 274 -14.26 -0.84 -7.63
C PRO A 274 -13.10 -0.17 -8.39
N LEU A 275 -12.13 -0.99 -8.81
CA LEU A 275 -11.01 -0.50 -9.62
C LEU A 275 -11.50 -0.09 -11.01
N ARG A 276 -10.83 0.89 -11.60
CA ARG A 276 -11.15 1.32 -12.97
C ARG A 276 -10.97 0.18 -13.98
N PRO A 277 -11.94 -0.10 -14.86
CA PRO A 277 -11.76 -1.06 -15.94
C PRO A 277 -10.56 -0.72 -16.85
N VAL A 278 -10.06 -1.71 -17.59
CA VAL A 278 -8.89 -1.54 -18.48
C VAL A 278 -9.18 -2.07 -19.88
N HIS A 279 -8.26 -1.80 -20.80
CA HIS A 279 -8.32 -2.29 -22.19
C HIS A 279 -9.64 -1.98 -22.91
N VAL A 280 -10.14 -0.75 -22.74
CA VAL A 280 -11.31 -0.28 -23.49
C VAL A 280 -11.04 -0.38 -24.98
N ARG A 281 -11.96 -0.99 -25.71
CA ARG A 281 -11.96 -1.12 -27.16
C ARG A 281 -13.34 -0.77 -27.67
N ALA A 282 -13.42 -0.27 -28.89
CA ALA A 282 -14.68 -0.19 -29.58
C ALA A 282 -14.55 -0.59 -31.05
N THR A 283 -15.62 -1.13 -31.60
CA THR A 283 -15.76 -1.45 -33.01
C THR A 283 -17.07 -0.88 -33.55
N ARG A 284 -17.06 -0.46 -34.81
CA ARG A 284 -18.26 0.06 -35.47
C ARG A 284 -18.88 -0.99 -36.37
N SER A 285 -20.19 -1.13 -36.30
CA SER A 285 -20.97 -1.98 -37.20
C SER A 285 -22.29 -1.27 -37.52
N GLY A 286 -22.54 -0.97 -38.80
CA GLY A 286 -23.77 -0.28 -39.21
C GLY A 286 -23.97 1.12 -38.58
N GLY A 287 -22.91 1.75 -38.05
CA GLY A 287 -22.96 3.02 -37.33
C GLY A 287 -23.05 2.88 -35.80
N ASP A 288 -23.45 1.72 -35.29
CA ASP A 288 -23.44 1.41 -33.87
C ASP A 288 -22.01 1.22 -33.38
N LEU A 289 -21.76 1.66 -32.15
CA LEU A 289 -20.47 1.54 -31.48
C LEU A 289 -20.57 0.45 -30.41
N SER A 290 -19.97 -0.71 -30.66
CA SER A 290 -19.84 -1.79 -29.67
C SER A 290 -18.58 -1.54 -28.84
N ILE A 291 -18.77 -1.29 -27.55
CA ILE A 291 -17.71 -0.92 -26.60
C ILE A 291 -17.49 -2.12 -25.68
N THR A 292 -16.23 -2.51 -25.48
CA THR A 292 -15.83 -3.60 -24.57
C THR A 292 -14.66 -3.19 -23.69
N TRP A 293 -14.53 -3.83 -22.53
CA TRP A 293 -13.44 -3.58 -21.58
C TRP A 293 -13.10 -4.87 -20.81
N ILE A 294 -12.06 -4.80 -19.98
CA ILE A 294 -11.67 -5.86 -19.06
C ILE A 294 -11.88 -5.37 -17.63
N ARG A 295 -12.62 -6.17 -16.84
CA ARG A 295 -12.85 -5.96 -15.40
C ARG A 295 -11.54 -6.11 -14.62
N ARG A 296 -11.42 -5.38 -13.51
CA ARG A 296 -10.36 -5.59 -12.52
C ARG A 296 -10.99 -5.99 -11.19
N THR A 297 -10.24 -6.71 -10.37
CA THR A 297 -10.65 -7.02 -8.99
C THR A 297 -9.69 -6.42 -7.97
N ARG A 298 -10.22 -6.13 -6.78
CA ARG A 298 -9.44 -5.72 -5.61
C ARG A 298 -8.95 -6.91 -4.79
N ILE A 299 -9.64 -8.05 -4.89
CA ILE A 299 -9.48 -9.18 -3.97
C ILE A 299 -9.14 -10.44 -4.77
N GLY A 300 -8.02 -11.08 -4.44
CA GLY A 300 -7.62 -12.36 -5.04
C GLY A 300 -7.27 -12.29 -6.53
N GLY A 301 -6.84 -11.14 -7.03
CA GLY A 301 -6.52 -10.92 -8.45
C GLY A 301 -5.17 -11.47 -8.92
N ASP A 302 -4.31 -11.91 -8.00
CA ASP A 302 -2.92 -12.30 -8.30
C ASP A 302 -2.74 -13.79 -8.66
N SER A 303 -3.76 -14.61 -8.43
CA SER A 303 -3.69 -16.05 -8.71
C SER A 303 -3.80 -16.35 -10.21
N TRP A 304 -2.91 -17.20 -10.72
CA TRP A 304 -2.91 -17.68 -12.10
C TRP A 304 -3.63 -19.02 -12.27
N ASP A 305 -4.00 -19.67 -11.17
CA ASP A 305 -4.62 -21.01 -11.19
C ASP A 305 -6.14 -20.95 -11.43
N GLY A 306 -6.75 -19.77 -11.26
CA GLY A 306 -8.19 -19.56 -11.43
C GLY A 306 -8.62 -19.45 -12.89
N VAL A 307 -9.90 -19.70 -13.15
CA VAL A 307 -10.53 -19.46 -14.48
C VAL A 307 -10.76 -17.97 -14.72
N ASP A 308 -11.14 -17.25 -13.67
CA ASP A 308 -11.26 -15.78 -13.63
C ASP A 308 -10.98 -15.32 -12.20
N VAL A 309 -10.70 -14.03 -12.05
CA VAL A 309 -10.50 -13.39 -10.75
C VAL A 309 -11.83 -13.12 -10.06
N PRO A 310 -11.91 -13.15 -8.71
CA PRO A 310 -13.14 -12.87 -7.98
C PRO A 310 -13.80 -11.54 -8.39
N LEU A 311 -15.13 -11.47 -8.34
CA LEU A 311 -15.86 -10.24 -8.66
C LEU A 311 -15.58 -9.12 -7.66
N GLY A 312 -15.60 -9.45 -6.36
CA GLY A 312 -15.42 -8.49 -5.27
C GLY A 312 -16.62 -7.57 -5.02
N GLU A 313 -17.74 -7.80 -5.71
CA GLU A 313 -19.01 -7.08 -5.58
C GLU A 313 -20.16 -8.10 -5.66
N ASP A 314 -21.36 -7.71 -5.22
CA ASP A 314 -22.55 -8.58 -5.22
C ASP A 314 -23.03 -8.95 -6.64
N GLU A 315 -22.95 -7.97 -7.56
CA GLU A 315 -23.35 -8.12 -8.95
C GLU A 315 -22.38 -7.39 -9.86
N GLU A 316 -22.17 -7.92 -11.07
CA GLU A 316 -21.39 -7.25 -12.09
C GLU A 316 -22.25 -6.21 -12.81
N ARG A 317 -22.05 -4.92 -12.47
CA ARG A 317 -22.75 -3.80 -13.09
C ARG A 317 -21.81 -2.67 -13.46
N TYR A 318 -22.15 -1.96 -14.53
CA TYR A 318 -21.39 -0.83 -15.05
C TYR A 318 -22.28 0.33 -15.45
N GLU A 319 -21.71 1.54 -15.33
CA GLU A 319 -22.23 2.75 -15.96
C GLU A 319 -21.17 3.33 -16.91
N ILE A 320 -21.63 3.80 -18.07
CA ILE A 320 -20.77 4.36 -19.11
C ILE A 320 -21.31 5.75 -19.44
N ASP A 321 -20.61 6.78 -18.97
CA ASP A 321 -20.92 8.15 -19.37
C ASP A 321 -20.32 8.42 -20.75
N ILE A 322 -21.14 8.93 -21.66
CA ILE A 322 -20.76 9.48 -22.96
C ILE A 322 -20.62 10.99 -22.79
N LEU A 323 -19.48 11.54 -23.24
CA LEU A 323 -19.16 12.95 -23.03
C LEU A 323 -19.11 13.73 -24.34
N ASP A 324 -19.63 14.96 -24.28
CA ASP A 324 -19.32 16.06 -25.18
C ASP A 324 -18.46 17.10 -24.43
N GLY A 325 -17.15 17.10 -24.74
CA GLY A 325 -16.16 17.81 -23.91
C GLY A 325 -16.18 17.30 -22.46
N SER A 326 -16.58 18.16 -21.52
CA SER A 326 -16.74 17.80 -20.11
C SER A 326 -18.18 17.44 -19.70
N THR A 327 -19.14 17.61 -20.61
CA THR A 327 -20.57 17.43 -20.33
C THR A 327 -20.98 16.00 -20.60
N ILE A 328 -21.68 15.37 -19.66
CA ILE A 328 -22.27 14.05 -19.86
C ILE A 328 -23.55 14.21 -20.69
N VAL A 329 -23.57 13.65 -21.89
CA VAL A 329 -24.75 13.68 -22.79
C VAL A 329 -25.63 12.44 -22.64
N ARG A 330 -25.04 11.32 -22.20
CA ARG A 330 -25.74 10.06 -21.95
C ARG A 330 -25.02 9.22 -20.91
N THR A 331 -25.76 8.44 -20.13
CA THR A 331 -25.22 7.36 -19.30
C THR A 331 -25.86 6.04 -19.73
N LEU A 332 -25.06 5.10 -20.20
CA LEU A 332 -25.48 3.74 -20.51
C LEU A 332 -25.26 2.85 -19.29
N THR A 333 -26.06 1.80 -19.15
CA THR A 333 -25.90 0.76 -18.12
C THR A 333 -25.58 -0.59 -18.75
N ALA A 334 -24.72 -1.38 -18.11
CA ALA A 334 -24.41 -2.74 -18.56
C ALA A 334 -24.29 -3.70 -17.37
N SER A 335 -24.64 -4.97 -17.61
CA SER A 335 -24.51 -6.08 -16.63
C SER A 335 -23.41 -7.08 -17.03
N SER A 336 -22.55 -6.67 -17.97
CA SER A 336 -21.39 -7.41 -18.48
C SER A 336 -20.39 -6.39 -19.02
N PRO A 337 -19.12 -6.77 -19.31
CA PRO A 337 -18.09 -5.80 -19.71
C PRO A 337 -18.19 -5.37 -21.18
N ALA A 338 -19.42 -5.10 -21.63
CA ALA A 338 -19.77 -4.66 -22.96
C ALA A 338 -21.00 -3.74 -22.93
N ALA A 339 -21.00 -2.71 -23.77
CA ALA A 339 -22.16 -1.85 -24.02
C ALA A 339 -22.22 -1.48 -25.50
N THR A 340 -23.43 -1.20 -26.00
CA THR A 340 -23.63 -0.69 -27.36
C THR A 340 -24.18 0.72 -27.29
N TYR A 341 -23.51 1.64 -27.98
CA TYR A 341 -23.99 3.00 -28.20
C TYR A 341 -24.45 3.13 -29.65
N THR A 342 -25.76 3.11 -29.84
CA THR A 342 -26.35 2.97 -31.18
C THR A 342 -26.18 4.23 -32.03
N ALA A 343 -26.26 4.09 -33.35
CA ALA A 343 -26.23 5.22 -34.28
C ALA A 343 -27.39 6.20 -34.02
N ALA A 344 -28.55 5.68 -33.61
CA ALA A 344 -29.72 6.49 -33.27
C ALA A 344 -29.47 7.33 -32.01
N GLU A 345 -28.87 6.74 -30.98
CA GLU A 345 -28.52 7.47 -29.75
C GLU A 345 -27.43 8.51 -30.01
N GLN A 346 -26.39 8.17 -30.80
CA GLN A 346 -25.40 9.14 -31.26
C GLN A 346 -26.04 10.32 -31.99
N THR A 347 -27.02 10.05 -32.85
CA THR A 347 -27.75 11.10 -33.58
C THR A 347 -28.61 11.94 -32.65
N ALA A 348 -29.22 11.35 -31.62
CA ALA A 348 -29.99 12.08 -30.63
C ALA A 348 -29.11 13.02 -29.78
N ASP A 349 -27.91 12.56 -29.42
CA ASP A 349 -27.02 13.30 -28.51
C ASP A 349 -26.16 14.34 -29.25
N PHE A 350 -25.69 14.01 -30.47
CA PHE A 350 -24.74 14.82 -31.23
C PHE A 350 -25.25 15.32 -32.59
N GLY A 351 -26.47 14.95 -32.99
CA GLY A 351 -27.05 15.27 -34.30
C GLY A 351 -26.58 14.39 -35.46
N ALA A 352 -25.54 13.57 -35.26
CA ALA A 352 -25.06 12.56 -36.20
C ALA A 352 -24.15 11.52 -35.51
N PRO A 353 -23.93 10.33 -36.11
CA PRO A 353 -22.90 9.41 -35.65
C PRO A 353 -21.52 10.06 -35.61
N GLN A 354 -20.84 9.96 -34.46
CA GLN A 354 -19.53 10.58 -34.26
C GLN A 354 -18.42 9.68 -34.80
N SER A 355 -17.29 10.23 -35.24
CA SER A 355 -16.11 9.45 -35.61
C SER A 355 -15.33 8.95 -34.40
N SER A 356 -15.33 9.74 -33.32
CA SER A 356 -14.71 9.42 -32.02
C SER A 356 -15.66 9.80 -30.89
N VAL A 357 -15.68 9.00 -29.83
CA VAL A 357 -16.52 9.25 -28.65
C VAL A 357 -15.66 9.25 -27.39
N SER A 358 -15.76 10.31 -26.59
CA SER A 358 -15.16 10.35 -25.25
C SER A 358 -16.10 9.67 -24.26
N LEU A 359 -15.57 8.78 -23.43
CA LEU A 359 -16.36 8.03 -22.46
C LEU A 359 -15.65 7.83 -21.12
N ARG A 360 -16.45 7.61 -20.07
CA ARG A 360 -16.01 7.17 -18.74
C ARG A 360 -16.75 5.90 -18.35
N ILE A 361 -16.00 4.84 -18.06
CA ILE A 361 -16.56 3.55 -17.63
C ILE A 361 -16.33 3.37 -16.13
N TYR A 362 -17.40 3.05 -15.41
CA TYR A 362 -17.39 2.77 -13.99
C TYR A 362 -17.89 1.34 -13.76
N GLN A 363 -17.15 0.54 -13.00
CA GLN A 363 -17.76 -0.61 -12.32
C GLN A 363 -18.49 -0.09 -11.08
N LEU A 364 -19.68 -0.64 -10.81
CA LEU A 364 -20.50 -0.26 -9.68
C LEU A 364 -20.29 -1.20 -8.49
N SER A 365 -20.41 -0.64 -7.30
CA SER A 365 -20.54 -1.33 -6.04
C SER A 365 -21.92 -1.06 -5.46
N ALA A 366 -22.53 -2.07 -4.83
CA ALA A 366 -23.81 -1.89 -4.17
C ALA A 366 -23.72 -0.92 -2.97
N THR A 367 -22.58 -0.92 -2.26
CA THR A 367 -22.38 -0.08 -1.07
C THR A 367 -21.78 1.28 -1.39
N ARG A 368 -20.98 1.39 -2.47
CA ARG A 368 -20.26 2.63 -2.82
C ARG A 368 -20.75 3.36 -4.07
N GLY A 369 -21.62 2.74 -4.86
CA GLY A 369 -22.00 3.25 -6.17
C GLY A 369 -20.83 3.19 -7.16
N ARG A 370 -20.55 4.28 -7.87
CA ARG A 370 -19.50 4.32 -8.91
C ARG A 370 -18.10 4.13 -8.32
N GLY A 371 -17.33 3.22 -8.93
CA GLY A 371 -15.91 3.05 -8.69
C GLY A 371 -15.04 4.14 -9.32
N THR A 372 -13.75 3.86 -9.48
CA THR A 372 -12.84 4.79 -10.17
C THR A 372 -13.10 4.76 -11.68
N PRO A 373 -13.24 5.91 -12.37
CA PRO A 373 -13.50 5.91 -13.81
C PRO A 373 -12.32 5.40 -14.62
N ARG A 374 -12.62 4.69 -15.70
CA ARG A 374 -11.74 4.57 -16.85
C ARG A 374 -12.15 5.58 -17.92
N GLU A 375 -11.30 6.56 -18.17
CA GLU A 375 -11.45 7.48 -19.30
C GLU A 375 -10.86 6.85 -20.58
N ALA A 376 -11.59 7.02 -21.69
CA ALA A 376 -11.15 6.59 -23.01
C ALA A 376 -11.77 7.48 -24.10
N VAL A 377 -11.07 7.59 -25.23
CA VAL A 377 -11.62 8.08 -26.49
C VAL A 377 -11.57 6.90 -27.46
N VAL A 378 -12.72 6.53 -28.02
CA VAL A 378 -12.90 5.33 -28.85
C VAL A 378 -13.44 5.64 -30.24
#